data_AF-A0A7J9TE06-F1
#
_entry.id   AF-A0A7J9TE06-F1
#
_cell.length_a   1.000
_cell.length_b   1.000
_cell.length_c   1.000
_cell.angle_alpha   90.00
_cell.angle_beta   90.00
_cell.angle_gamma   90.00
#
_symmetry.space_group_name_H-M   'P 1'
#
loop_
_entity.id
_entity.type
_entity.pdbx_description
1 polymer ?
#
loop_
_entity_poly.entity_id
_entity_poly.type
_entity_poly.pdbx_seq_one_letter_code
_entity_poly.pdbx_strand_id
1 'polypeptide(L)'
;MKFRTDKYILRPMSMSIGMVIAGILLSFLMPSLFFVGFCLIIAGTILSVTGVYVATKPVEYFMPDERTNKNTDRSGHHAFWIMASVVIILGLIDRFTSVSIEYKHAGTLIIFIGIFSLYFLQWFYNKKGDVE
;
A
#
# COMPACT_ATOMS: atom_id res chain seq x y z
N MET A 1 23.39 -16.27 -7.59
CA MET A 1 22.24 -15.43 -8.02
C MET A 1 22.76 -14.32 -8.92
N LYS A 2 22.13 -14.07 -10.08
CA LYS A 2 22.49 -12.97 -10.97
C LYS A 2 21.57 -11.79 -10.67
N PHE A 3 22.10 -10.70 -10.12
CA PHE A 3 21.32 -9.48 -9.89
C PHE A 3 21.05 -8.78 -11.21
N ARG A 4 19.80 -8.36 -11.41
CA ARG A 4 19.44 -7.50 -12.53
C ARG A 4 19.84 -6.05 -12.21
N THR A 5 20.50 -5.40 -13.15
CA THR A 5 21.07 -4.03 -13.00
C THR A 5 20.51 -3.08 -14.05
N ASP A 6 19.28 -3.30 -14.49
CA ASP A 6 18.62 -2.44 -15.46
C ASP A 6 18.23 -1.10 -14.84
N LYS A 7 17.96 -0.13 -15.71
CA LYS A 7 17.53 1.22 -15.32
C LYS A 7 16.28 1.21 -14.44
N TYR A 8 15.44 0.18 -14.58
CA TYR A 8 14.23 -0.01 -13.78
C TYR A 8 14.51 -0.46 -12.35
N ILE A 9 15.69 -1.02 -12.04
CA ILE A 9 16.12 -1.33 -10.67
C ILE A 9 16.97 -0.21 -10.09
N LEU A 10 17.89 0.36 -10.88
CA LEU A 10 18.80 1.40 -10.40
C LEU A 10 18.06 2.67 -9.95
N ARG A 11 16.97 3.05 -10.63
CA ARG A 11 16.15 4.22 -10.29
C ARG A 11 15.44 4.11 -8.93
N PRO A 12 14.63 3.06 -8.66
CA PRO A 12 14.01 2.92 -7.35
C PRO A 12 15.06 2.71 -6.25
N MET A 13 16.19 2.08 -6.57
CA MET A 13 17.30 1.97 -5.62
C MET A 13 17.89 3.32 -5.23
N SER A 14 18.20 4.18 -6.19
CA SER A 14 18.72 5.52 -5.89
C SER A 14 17.69 6.37 -5.16
N MET A 15 16.40 6.26 -5.50
CA MET A 15 15.31 6.90 -4.76
C MET A 15 15.24 6.40 -3.31
N SER A 16 15.36 5.09 -3.07
CA SER A 16 15.30 4.52 -1.73
C SER A 16 16.41 5.06 -0.83
N ILE A 17 17.64 5.15 -1.34
CA ILE A 17 18.78 5.75 -0.65
C ILE A 17 18.50 7.24 -0.39
N GLY A 18 18.01 7.96 -1.40
CA GLY A 18 17.64 9.38 -1.26
C GLY A 18 16.58 9.60 -0.17
N MET A 19 15.58 8.74 -0.07
CA MET A 19 14.54 8.80 0.95
C MET A 19 15.10 8.57 2.35
N VAL A 20 16.00 7.60 2.53
CA VAL A 20 16.65 7.34 3.83
C VAL A 20 17.50 8.54 4.25
N ILE A 21 18.32 9.07 3.34
CA ILE A 21 19.16 10.24 3.64
C ILE A 21 18.30 11.46 3.97
N ALA A 22 17.28 11.75 3.15
CA ALA A 22 16.36 12.85 3.41
C ALA A 22 15.61 12.68 4.73
N GLY A 23 15.18 11.46 5.07
CA GLY A 23 14.52 11.15 6.32
C GLY A 23 15.41 11.35 7.53
N ILE A 24 16.69 10.96 7.45
CA ILE A 24 17.69 11.21 8.50
C ILE A 24 17.92 12.71 8.68
N LEU A 25 18.12 13.43 7.57
CA LEU A 25 18.32 14.88 7.59
C LEU A 25 17.12 15.60 8.21
N LEU A 26 15.89 15.28 7.78
CA LEU A 26 14.68 15.88 8.34
C LEU A 26 14.51 15.57 9.83
N SER A 27 14.75 14.32 10.24
CA SER A 27 14.61 13.91 11.64
C SER A 27 15.62 14.61 12.56
N PHE A 28 16.82 14.89 12.05
CA PHE A 28 17.91 15.49 12.84
C PHE A 28 17.90 17.02 12.82
N LEU A 29 17.67 17.63 11.65
CA LEU A 29 17.69 19.09 11.47
C LEU A 29 16.39 19.77 11.92
N MET A 30 15.26 19.07 11.85
CA MET A 30 13.93 19.63 12.13
C MET A 30 13.14 18.72 13.07
N PRO A 31 13.33 18.85 14.40
CA PRO A 31 12.64 17.99 15.38
C PRO A 31 11.11 18.05 15.29
N SER A 32 10.54 19.16 14.86
CA SER A 32 9.09 19.30 14.61
C SER A 32 8.57 18.40 13.49
N LEU A 33 9.44 17.96 12.57
CA LEU A 33 9.16 17.08 11.45
C LEU A 33 9.67 15.65 11.69
N PHE A 34 10.04 15.31 12.92
CA PHE A 34 10.58 13.99 13.27
C PHE A 34 9.70 12.85 12.73
N PHE A 35 8.38 12.95 12.90
CA PHE A 35 7.45 11.92 12.42
C PHE A 35 7.50 11.73 10.90
N VAL A 36 7.61 12.83 10.14
CA VAL A 36 7.73 12.78 8.67
C VAL A 36 9.07 12.17 8.26
N GLY A 37 10.17 12.58 8.92
CA GLY A 37 11.49 12.02 8.69
C GLY A 37 11.55 10.52 8.97
N PHE A 38 10.94 10.08 10.08
CA PHE A 38 10.83 8.66 10.44
C PHE A 38 10.04 7.85 9.39
N CYS A 39 8.90 8.36 8.92
CA CYS A 39 8.13 7.74 7.85
C CYS A 39 8.95 7.60 6.56
N LEU A 40 9.78 8.59 6.21
CA LEU A 40 10.67 8.52 5.04
C LEU A 40 11.75 7.46 5.19
N ILE A 41 12.34 7.31 6.39
CA ILE A 41 13.33 6.27 6.67
C ILE A 41 12.70 4.88 6.50
N ILE A 42 11.50 4.66 7.07
CA ILE A 42 10.77 3.39 6.92
C ILE A 42 10.44 3.13 5.45
N ALA A 43 9.89 4.11 4.74
CA ALA A 43 9.54 3.94 3.33
C ALA A 43 10.76 3.65 2.46
N GLY A 44 11.88 4.36 2.68
CA GLY A 44 13.14 4.14 1.97
C GLY A 44 13.74 2.76 2.23
N THR A 45 13.70 2.29 3.48
CA THR A 45 14.18 0.94 3.84
C THR A 45 13.32 -0.16 3.23
N ILE A 46 11.99 -0.05 3.28
CA ILE A 46 11.07 -0.98 2.61
C ILE A 46 11.35 -1.00 1.10
N LEU A 47 11.51 0.17 0.46
CA LEU A 47 11.81 0.27 -0.96
C LEU A 47 13.16 -0.36 -1.33
N SER A 48 14.16 -0.23 -0.46
CA SER A 48 15.47 -0.86 -0.64
C SER A 48 15.37 -2.39 -0.57
N VAL A 49 14.72 -2.93 0.47
CA VAL A 49 14.53 -4.38 0.63
C VAL A 49 13.74 -4.98 -0.54
N THR A 50 12.63 -4.34 -0.91
CA THR A 50 11.82 -4.78 -2.05
C THR A 50 12.56 -4.67 -3.37
N GLY A 51 13.35 -3.61 -3.57
CA GLY A 51 14.21 -3.48 -4.74
C GLY A 51 15.24 -4.60 -4.85
N VAL A 52 15.86 -5.01 -3.73
CA VAL A 52 16.84 -6.10 -3.72
C VAL A 52 16.13 -7.40 -4.08
N TYR A 53 14.97 -7.66 -3.47
CA TYR A 53 14.15 -8.82 -3.81
C TYR A 53 13.79 -8.87 -5.29
N VAL A 54 13.28 -7.77 -5.85
CA VAL A 54 12.93 -7.66 -7.27
C VAL A 54 14.16 -7.88 -8.16
N ALA A 55 15.33 -7.38 -7.76
CA ALA A 55 16.57 -7.57 -8.50
C ALA A 55 17.08 -9.02 -8.54
N THR A 56 16.61 -9.88 -7.63
CA THR A 56 16.92 -11.32 -7.67
C THR A 56 16.04 -12.14 -8.61
N LYS A 57 14.95 -11.54 -9.13
CA LYS A 57 13.94 -12.24 -9.94
C LYS A 57 13.98 -11.79 -11.41
N PRO A 58 13.71 -12.69 -12.36
CA PRO A 58 13.58 -12.33 -13.78
C PRO A 58 12.34 -11.44 -14.01
N VAL A 59 12.29 -10.70 -15.11
CA VAL A 59 11.18 -9.74 -15.39
C VAL A 59 9.86 -10.48 -15.52
N GLU A 60 9.90 -11.66 -16.14
CA GLU A 60 8.78 -12.56 -16.41
C GLU A 60 8.10 -13.03 -15.12
N TYR A 61 8.83 -13.08 -14.00
CA TYR A 61 8.27 -13.44 -12.70
C TYR A 61 7.19 -12.45 -12.21
N PHE A 62 7.23 -11.21 -12.70
CA PHE A 62 6.30 -10.15 -12.30
C PHE A 62 5.22 -9.88 -13.35
N MET A 63 5.22 -10.58 -14.47
CA MET A 63 4.15 -10.46 -15.45
C MET A 63 2.90 -11.13 -14.86
N PRO A 64 1.80 -10.39 -14.67
CA PRO A 64 0.60 -10.97 -14.09
C PRO A 64 -0.07 -11.89 -15.11
N ASP A 65 -0.28 -13.14 -14.72
CA ASP A 65 -1.13 -14.06 -15.46
C ASP A 65 -2.58 -13.56 -15.52
N GLU A 66 -3.34 -14.04 -16.49
CA GLU A 66 -4.77 -13.71 -16.65
C GLU A 66 -5.56 -13.98 -15.37
N ARG A 67 -5.24 -15.08 -14.66
CA ARG A 67 -5.83 -15.42 -13.36
C ARG A 67 -5.57 -14.34 -12.30
N THR A 68 -4.35 -13.82 -12.23
CA THR A 68 -3.97 -12.76 -11.29
C THR A 68 -4.73 -11.47 -11.57
N ASN A 69 -4.90 -11.12 -12.85
CA ASN A 69 -5.69 -9.95 -13.25
C ASN A 69 -7.17 -10.13 -12.86
N LYS A 70 -7.77 -11.27 -13.18
CA LYS A 70 -9.17 -11.56 -12.81
C LYS A 70 -9.41 -11.53 -11.30
N ASN A 71 -8.48 -12.06 -10.52
CA ASN A 71 -8.53 -12.00 -9.06
C ASN A 71 -8.40 -10.56 -8.54
N THR A 72 -7.53 -9.77 -9.16
CA THR A 72 -7.33 -8.36 -8.82
C THR A 72 -8.61 -7.57 -9.10
N ASP A 73 -9.23 -7.74 -10.26
CA ASP A 73 -10.49 -7.07 -10.61
C ASP A 73 -11.62 -7.46 -9.65
N ARG A 74 -11.74 -8.75 -9.32
CA ARG A 74 -12.73 -9.23 -8.35
C ARG A 74 -12.47 -8.64 -6.95
N SER A 75 -11.21 -8.60 -6.51
CA SER A 75 -10.84 -8.01 -5.22
C SER A 75 -11.17 -6.52 -5.16
N GLY A 76 -10.88 -5.77 -6.22
CA GLY A 76 -11.19 -4.34 -6.33
C GLY A 76 -12.69 -4.09 -6.31
N HIS A 77 -13.47 -4.90 -7.04
CA HIS A 77 -14.93 -4.80 -7.04
C HIS A 77 -15.52 -4.99 -5.64
N HIS A 78 -15.11 -6.03 -4.92
CA HIS A 78 -15.60 -6.27 -3.55
C HIS A 78 -15.09 -5.22 -2.55
N ALA A 79 -13.84 -4.79 -2.65
CA ALA A 79 -13.30 -3.71 -1.80
C ALA A 79 -14.07 -2.40 -2.01
N PHE A 80 -14.43 -2.08 -3.25
CA PHE A 80 -15.29 -0.92 -3.57
C PHE A 80 -16.65 -1.03 -2.87
N TRP A 81 -17.31 -2.18 -2.96
CA TRP A 81 -18.60 -2.37 -2.28
C TRP A 81 -18.49 -2.28 -0.76
N ILE A 82 -17.42 -2.82 -0.17
CA ILE A 82 -17.15 -2.68 1.27
C ILE A 82 -17.00 -1.20 1.64
N MET A 83 -16.20 -0.43 0.89
CA MET A 83 -16.08 1.02 1.13
C MET A 83 -17.41 1.74 1.00
N ALA A 84 -18.19 1.46 -0.06
CA ALA A 84 -19.49 2.07 -0.26
C ALA A 84 -20.45 1.76 0.90
N SER A 85 -20.47 0.52 1.39
CA SER A 85 -21.24 0.14 2.58
C SER A 85 -20.81 0.90 3.83
N VAL A 86 -19.50 1.06 4.06
CA VAL A 86 -18.99 1.86 5.20
C VAL A 86 -19.43 3.32 5.10
N VAL A 87 -19.35 3.93 3.91
CA VAL A 87 -19.82 5.30 3.68
C VAL A 87 -21.31 5.44 3.99
N ILE A 88 -22.13 4.49 3.52
CA ILE A 88 -23.57 4.48 3.79
C ILE A 88 -23.83 4.35 5.29
N ILE A 89 -23.16 3.42 5.97
CA ILE A 89 -23.33 3.21 7.42
C ILE A 89 -22.95 4.47 8.20
N LEU A 90 -21.80 5.09 7.90
CA LEU A 90 -21.37 6.32 8.56
C LEU A 90 -22.37 7.46 8.32
N GLY A 91 -22.89 7.60 7.10
CA GLY A 91 -23.91 8.60 6.78
C GLY A 91 -25.24 8.34 7.51
N LEU A 92 -25.62 7.08 7.73
CA LEU A 92 -26.79 6.73 8.54
C LEU A 92 -26.56 7.06 10.01
N ILE A 93 -25.37 6.77 10.56
CA ILE A 93 -25.03 7.09 11.96
C ILE A 93 -25.11 8.60 12.19
N ASP A 94 -24.49 9.40 11.31
CA ASP A 94 -24.50 10.86 11.39
C ASP A 94 -25.94 11.44 11.28
N ARG A 95 -26.80 10.81 10.47
CA ARG A 95 -28.20 11.24 10.30
C ARG A 95 -29.10 10.87 11.48
N PHE A 96 -28.94 9.67 12.02
CA PHE A 96 -29.89 9.10 13.00
C PHE A 96 -29.39 9.16 14.46
N THR A 97 -28.13 9.54 14.67
CA THR A 97 -27.52 9.66 16.00
C THR A 97 -27.09 11.10 16.23
N SER A 98 -27.07 11.56 17.47
CA SER A 98 -26.51 12.89 17.83
C SER A 98 -24.97 12.95 17.80
N VAL A 99 -24.31 11.94 17.22
CA VAL A 99 -22.85 11.88 17.10
C VAL A 99 -22.44 12.56 15.81
N SER A 100 -21.88 13.76 15.92
CA SER A 100 -21.29 14.46 14.76
C SER A 100 -20.00 13.79 14.35
N ILE A 101 -19.98 13.14 13.18
CA ILE A 101 -18.78 12.48 12.68
C ILE A 101 -17.94 13.49 11.88
N GLU A 102 -16.74 13.82 12.37
CA GLU A 102 -15.85 14.68 11.62
C GLU A 102 -15.37 14.01 10.32
N TYR A 103 -15.47 14.75 9.22
CA TYR A 103 -15.05 14.29 7.89
C TYR A 103 -13.61 13.78 7.86
N LYS A 104 -12.69 14.43 8.58
CA LYS A 104 -11.28 14.05 8.65
C LYS A 104 -11.12 12.63 9.20
N HIS A 105 -11.86 12.31 10.26
CA HIS A 105 -11.80 11.01 10.93
C HIS A 105 -12.53 9.93 10.10
N ALA A 106 -13.71 10.24 9.57
CA ALA A 106 -14.44 9.34 8.68
C ALA A 106 -13.64 9.01 7.42
N GLY A 107 -13.09 10.02 6.74
CA GLY A 107 -12.32 9.84 5.52
C GLY A 107 -11.08 8.96 5.73
N THR A 108 -10.36 9.20 6.83
CA THR A 108 -9.20 8.38 7.20
C THR A 108 -9.60 6.92 7.42
N LEU A 109 -10.70 6.68 8.13
CA LEU A 109 -11.22 5.33 8.40
C LEU A 109 -11.71 4.62 7.13
N ILE A 110 -12.41 5.32 6.24
CA ILE A 110 -12.90 4.77 4.97
C ILE A 110 -11.71 4.34 4.10
N ILE A 111 -10.71 5.21 3.94
CA ILE A 111 -9.50 4.90 3.16
C ILE A 111 -8.78 3.70 3.76
N PHE A 112 -8.63 3.66 5.09
CA PHE A 112 -7.97 2.56 5.78
C PHE A 112 -8.69 1.22 5.53
N ILE A 113 -10.02 1.18 5.68
CA ILE A 113 -10.82 -0.03 5.41
C ILE A 113 -10.75 -0.42 3.93
N GLY A 114 -10.77 0.55 3.02
CA GLY A 114 -10.65 0.31 1.58
C GLY A 114 -9.33 -0.36 1.21
N ILE A 115 -8.21 0.21 1.68
CA ILE A 115 -6.88 -0.34 1.43
C ILE A 115 -6.75 -1.74 2.06
N PHE A 116 -7.19 -1.90 3.31
CA PHE A 116 -7.07 -3.18 4.01
C PHE A 116 -7.92 -4.27 3.36
N SER A 117 -9.17 -3.96 2.99
CA SER A 117 -10.07 -4.91 2.32
C SER A 117 -9.52 -5.34 0.96
N LEU A 118 -8.94 -4.43 0.18
CA LEU A 118 -8.31 -4.74 -1.11
C LEU A 118 -7.17 -5.76 -0.93
N TYR A 119 -6.22 -5.48 -0.03
CA TYR A 119 -5.10 -6.41 0.21
C TYR A 119 -5.54 -7.75 0.78
N PHE A 120 -6.50 -7.74 1.72
CA PHE A 120 -7.04 -8.97 2.31
C PHE A 120 -7.74 -9.84 1.26
N LEU A 121 -8.56 -9.24 0.38
CA LEU A 121 -9.27 -9.94 -0.69
C LEU A 121 -8.33 -10.46 -1.77
N GLN A 122 -7.30 -9.70 -2.15
CA GLN A 122 -6.27 -10.18 -3.07
C GLN A 122 -5.58 -11.43 -2.53
N TRP A 123 -5.17 -11.40 -1.26
CA TRP A 123 -4.57 -12.56 -0.60
C TRP A 123 -5.54 -13.75 -0.57
N PHE A 124 -6.81 -13.51 -0.21
CA PHE A 124 -7.83 -14.55 -0.14
C PHE A 124 -8.12 -15.22 -1.49
N TYR A 125 -8.29 -14.45 -2.56
CA TYR A 125 -8.57 -15.00 -3.90
C TYR A 125 -7.36 -15.66 -4.53
N ASN A 126 -6.14 -15.20 -4.23
CA ASN A 126 -4.92 -15.85 -4.72
C ASN A 126 -4.71 -17.22 -4.07
N LYS A 127 -4.98 -17.35 -2.76
CA LYS A 127 -4.88 -18.64 -2.04
C LYS A 127 -5.90 -19.68 -2.53
N LYS A 128 -7.07 -19.25 -3.00
CA LYS A 128 -8.18 -20.15 -3.33
C LYS A 128 -7.95 -21.07 -4.53
N GLY A 129 -7.03 -20.74 -5.43
CA GLY A 129 -6.73 -21.62 -6.57
C GLY A 129 -5.43 -22.41 -6.44
N ASP A 130 -4.88 -22.54 -5.23
CA ASP A 130 -3.86 -23.57 -4.92
C ASP A 130 -4.50 -24.87 -4.42
N VAL A 131 -5.83 -24.92 -4.31
CA VAL A 131 -6.61 -26.00 -3.65
C VAL A 131 -7.57 -26.72 -4.61
N GLU A 132 -7.48 -26.45 -5.91
CA GLU A 132 -8.14 -27.19 -7.00
C GLU A 132 -7.08 -27.66 -7.99
#